data_AF-K2R5Q8-F1
#
_entry.id   AF-K2R5Q8-F1
#
_cell.length_a   1.000
_cell.length_b   1.000
_cell.length_c   1.000
_cell.angle_alpha   90.00
_cell.angle_beta   90.00
_cell.angle_gamma   90.00
#
_symmetry.space_group_name_H-M   'P 1'
#
loop_
_entity.id
_entity.type
_entity.pdbx_description
1 polymer ?
#
loop_
_entity_poly.entity_id
_entity_poly.type
_entity_poly.pdbx_seq_one_letter_code
_entity_poly.pdbx_strand_id
1 'polypeptide(L)'
;MNITGYIPIISTILGVIMGLASSEISNLRRDRRSKRRKINSTRTLISLENERNMELLKDFWFKLNKLEEDDVEEGELKITLAHWLIKMPMPSWNDLMWRKQASFLPITFIDKEIISISSFNNCLELLKSIYSKLIDLDAKDREYNSTYASSGVKLSKVSRSNRFHEEAPGLWDEFEEITLNLIEKGNPLVGIKK
;
A
#
# COMPACT_ATOMS: atom_id res chain seq x y z
N MET A 1 -10.13 5.26 -78.11
CA MET A 1 -10.65 5.16 -76.72
C MET A 1 -9.94 6.20 -75.88
N ASN A 2 -10.68 7.21 -75.39
CA ASN A 2 -10.09 8.38 -74.74
C ASN A 2 -9.64 8.06 -73.31
N ILE A 3 -8.32 7.98 -73.12
CA ILE A 3 -7.65 7.79 -71.83
C ILE A 3 -7.99 8.94 -70.86
N THR A 4 -8.37 10.12 -71.38
CA THR A 4 -8.69 11.33 -70.63
C THR A 4 -9.95 11.25 -69.76
N GLY A 5 -10.89 10.33 -70.05
CA GLY A 5 -12.12 10.17 -69.25
C GLY A 5 -11.94 9.39 -67.94
N TYR A 6 -10.88 8.57 -67.82
CA TYR A 6 -10.63 7.73 -66.65
C TYR A 6 -9.78 8.41 -65.56
N ILE A 7 -9.04 9.46 -65.93
CA ILE A 7 -8.19 10.24 -65.02
C ILE A 7 -8.95 10.81 -63.80
N PRO A 8 -10.14 11.43 -63.94
CA PRO A 8 -10.87 11.94 -62.77
C PRO A 8 -11.39 10.83 -61.86
N ILE A 9 -11.75 9.66 -62.41
CA ILE A 9 -12.22 8.49 -61.66
C ILE A 9 -11.06 7.85 -60.88
N ILE A 10 -9.89 7.70 -61.50
CA ILE A 10 -8.69 7.18 -60.84
C ILE A 10 -8.21 8.12 -59.74
N SER A 11 -8.23 9.44 -59.98
CA SER A 11 -7.86 10.48 -59.01
C SER A 11 -8.77 10.46 -57.77
N THR A 12 -10.08 10.31 -57.95
CA THR A 12 -11.03 10.23 -56.83
C THR A 12 -10.86 8.96 -56.01
N ILE A 13 -10.66 7.80 -56.66
CA ILE A 13 -10.37 6.54 -55.95
C ILE A 13 -9.08 6.65 -55.13
N LEU A 14 -8.01 7.19 -55.72
CA LEU A 14 -6.75 7.44 -55.02
C LEU A 14 -6.93 8.40 -53.83
N GLY A 15 -7.67 9.50 -54.02
CA GLY A 15 -7.97 10.45 -52.95
C GLY A 15 -8.70 9.82 -51.76
N VAL A 16 -9.67 8.95 -52.02
CA VAL A 16 -10.42 8.22 -50.98
C VAL A 16 -9.51 7.23 -50.24
N ILE A 17 -8.73 6.42 -50.97
CA ILE A 17 -7.80 5.46 -50.36
C ILE A 17 -6.77 6.18 -49.48
N MET A 18 -6.22 7.29 -49.98
CA MET A 18 -5.22 8.07 -49.26
C MET A 18 -5.82 8.79 -48.05
N GLY A 19 -7.08 9.25 -48.14
CA GLY A 19 -7.83 9.80 -47.02
C GLY A 19 -8.10 8.76 -45.92
N LEU A 20 -8.54 7.55 -46.29
CA LEU A 20 -8.77 6.45 -45.36
C LEU A 20 -7.46 6.02 -44.69
N ALA A 21 -6.40 5.77 -45.46
CA ALA A 21 -5.07 5.43 -44.93
C ALA A 21 -4.53 6.52 -43.99
N SER A 22 -4.71 7.79 -44.33
CA SER A 22 -4.30 8.92 -43.46
C SER A 22 -5.10 8.97 -42.16
N SER A 23 -6.39 8.67 -42.21
CA SER A 23 -7.25 8.63 -41.03
C SER A 23 -6.88 7.50 -40.08
N GLU A 24 -6.58 6.30 -40.60
CA GLU A 24 -6.16 5.15 -39.80
C GLU A 24 -4.80 5.38 -39.15
N ILE A 25 -3.83 5.95 -39.88
CA ILE A 25 -2.51 6.29 -39.35
C ILE A 25 -2.63 7.35 -38.24
N SER A 26 -3.49 8.35 -38.43
CA SER A 26 -3.75 9.39 -37.44
C SER A 26 -4.37 8.80 -36.17
N ASN A 27 -5.41 7.97 -36.33
CA ASN A 27 -6.07 7.28 -35.22
C ASN A 27 -5.10 6.36 -34.47
N LEU A 28 -4.28 5.58 -35.18
CA LEU A 28 -3.26 4.73 -34.58
C LEU A 28 -2.23 5.53 -33.77
N ARG A 29 -1.77 6.68 -34.30
CA ARG A 29 -0.84 7.57 -33.57
C ARG A 29 -1.51 8.18 -32.33
N ARG A 30 -2.76 8.62 -32.45
CA ARG A 30 -3.56 9.18 -31.35
C ARG A 30 -3.78 8.13 -30.25
N ASP A 31 -4.11 6.90 -30.62
CA ASP A 31 -4.32 5.79 -29.70
C ASP A 31 -3.03 5.39 -28.99
N ARG A 32 -1.91 5.31 -29.71
CA ARG A 32 -0.59 5.05 -29.10
C ARG A 32 -0.21 6.14 -28.10
N ARG A 33 -0.45 7.42 -28.42
CA ARG A 33 -0.20 8.54 -27.49
C ARG A 33 -1.11 8.47 -26.27
N SER A 34 -2.39 8.19 -26.47
CA SER A 34 -3.37 8.03 -25.39
C SER A 34 -2.97 6.88 -24.45
N LYS A 35 -2.63 5.70 -25.00
CA LYS A 35 -2.15 4.54 -24.23
C LYS A 35 -0.91 4.88 -23.42
N ARG A 36 0.11 5.52 -24.02
CA ARG A 36 1.32 5.96 -23.30
C ARG A 36 1.01 6.92 -22.15
N ARG A 37 0.11 7.88 -22.37
CA ARG A 37 -0.31 8.82 -21.31
C ARG A 37 -1.00 8.08 -20.16
N LYS A 38 -1.88 7.13 -20.46
CA LYS A 38 -2.55 6.30 -19.44
C LYS A 38 -1.54 5.49 -18.63
N ILE A 39 -0.63 4.78 -19.30
CA ILE A 39 0.44 4.01 -18.64
C ILE A 39 1.27 4.91 -17.71
N ASN A 40 1.75 6.04 -18.22
CA ASN A 40 2.56 6.96 -17.42
C ASN A 40 1.76 7.52 -16.24
N SER A 41 0.50 7.91 -16.45
CA SER A 41 -0.37 8.42 -15.38
C SER A 41 -0.61 7.38 -14.30
N THR A 42 -0.98 6.15 -14.67
CA THR A 42 -1.19 5.05 -13.71
C THR A 42 0.08 4.77 -12.92
N ARG A 43 1.23 4.75 -13.59
CA ARG A 43 2.52 4.54 -12.94
C ARG A 43 2.87 5.65 -11.95
N THR A 44 2.64 6.91 -12.33
CA THR A 44 2.87 8.05 -11.43
C THR A 44 1.92 8.01 -10.23
N LEU A 45 0.64 7.73 -10.44
CA LEU A 45 -0.35 7.67 -9.35
C LEU A 45 0.01 6.60 -8.30
N ILE A 46 0.39 5.41 -8.75
CA ILE A 46 0.80 4.32 -7.83
C ILE A 46 2.14 4.65 -7.16
N SER A 47 3.09 5.28 -7.88
CA SER A 47 4.36 5.72 -7.27
C SER A 47 4.12 6.73 -6.14
N LEU A 48 3.28 7.74 -6.38
CA LEU A 48 2.95 8.76 -5.38
C LEU A 48 2.21 8.17 -4.18
N GLU A 49 1.30 7.23 -4.39
CA GLU A 49 0.63 6.49 -3.32
C GLU A 49 1.63 5.72 -2.45
N ASN A 50 2.54 4.98 -3.09
CA ASN A 50 3.58 4.22 -2.39
C ASN A 50 4.58 5.13 -1.66
N GLU A 51 5.00 6.24 -2.28
CA GLU A 51 5.88 7.24 -1.67
C GLU A 51 5.25 7.84 -0.42
N ARG A 52 3.98 8.27 -0.51
CA ARG A 52 3.23 8.79 0.62
C ARG A 52 3.11 7.75 1.73
N ASN A 53 2.77 6.50 1.41
CA ASN A 53 2.66 5.44 2.42
C ASN A 53 4.01 5.19 3.11
N MET A 54 5.11 5.21 2.36
CA MET A 54 6.46 5.06 2.90
C MET A 54 6.87 6.23 3.80
N GLU A 55 6.55 7.47 3.42
CA GLU A 55 6.81 8.65 4.23
C GLU A 55 6.04 8.55 5.56
N LEU A 56 4.76 8.20 5.50
CA LEU A 56 3.94 7.98 6.69
C LEU A 56 4.48 6.86 7.59
N LEU A 57 4.96 5.76 7.01
CA LEU A 57 5.58 4.67 7.77
C LEU A 57 6.87 5.13 8.48
N LYS A 58 7.74 5.85 7.77
CA LYS A 58 8.99 6.37 8.35
C LYS A 58 8.73 7.38 9.46
N ASP A 59 7.80 8.30 9.24
CA ASP A 59 7.40 9.29 10.25
C ASP A 59 6.81 8.63 11.49
N PHE A 60 5.99 7.60 11.29
CA PHE A 60 5.40 6.83 12.37
C PHE A 60 6.47 6.07 13.17
N TRP A 61 7.36 5.36 12.48
CA TRP A 61 8.47 4.62 13.08
C TRP A 61 9.46 5.55 13.82
N PHE A 62 9.77 6.71 13.24
CA PHE A 62 10.63 7.69 13.88
C PHE A 62 10.03 8.26 15.16
N LYS A 63 8.72 8.57 15.15
CA LYS A 63 8.02 8.99 16.38
C LYS A 63 8.08 7.89 17.43
N LEU A 64 8.05 6.64 16.99
CA LEU A 64 8.10 5.46 17.82
C LEU A 64 9.40 5.22 18.54
N ASN A 65 10.51 5.34 17.82
CA ASN A 65 11.83 5.15 18.40
C ASN A 65 12.36 6.36 19.16
N LYS A 66 11.69 7.52 19.12
CA LYS A 66 12.19 8.74 19.78
C LYS A 66 12.12 8.68 21.33
N LEU A 67 11.54 7.62 21.90
CA LEU A 67 11.26 7.51 23.34
C LEU A 67 12.17 6.53 24.09
N GLU A 68 13.17 5.95 23.44
CA GLU A 68 14.13 5.04 24.09
C GLU A 68 15.27 5.82 24.77
N GLU A 69 15.07 6.23 26.03
CA GLU A 69 16.16 6.60 26.95
C GLU A 69 15.94 6.09 28.40
N ASP A 70 15.10 5.07 28.63
CA ASP A 70 14.92 4.49 29.98
C ASP A 70 15.38 3.03 30.05
N ASP A 71 16.26 2.75 31.02
CA ASP A 71 16.84 1.45 31.40
C ASP A 71 15.75 0.47 31.91
N VAL A 72 14.97 -0.13 31.01
CA VAL A 72 13.96 -1.15 31.35
C VAL A 72 14.40 -2.52 30.80
N GLU A 73 14.07 -3.62 31.51
CA GLU A 73 14.35 -4.98 31.05
C GLU A 73 13.70 -5.26 29.67
N GLU A 74 14.43 -5.94 28.79
CA GLU A 74 14.07 -6.18 27.37
C GLU A 74 12.66 -6.78 27.16
N GLY A 75 12.17 -7.60 28.09
CA GLY A 75 10.81 -8.15 28.04
C GLY A 75 9.71 -7.15 28.42
N GLU A 76 9.94 -6.28 29.40
CA GLU A 76 9.01 -5.22 29.79
C GLU A 76 9.03 -4.04 28.80
N LEU A 77 10.16 -3.83 28.13
CA LEU A 77 10.31 -2.85 27.05
C LEU A 77 9.34 -3.15 25.90
N LYS A 78 9.28 -4.38 25.39
CA LYS A 78 8.39 -4.75 24.27
C LYS A 78 6.91 -4.52 24.59
N ILE A 79 6.50 -4.82 25.81
CA ILE A 79 5.13 -4.60 26.26
C ILE A 79 4.83 -3.10 26.34
N THR A 80 5.78 -2.32 26.84
CA THR A 80 5.68 -0.86 26.92
C THR A 80 5.59 -0.23 25.53
N LEU A 81 6.42 -0.70 24.59
CA LEU A 81 6.41 -0.30 23.19
C LEU A 81 5.09 -0.68 22.49
N ALA A 82 4.57 -1.89 22.70
CA ALA A 82 3.28 -2.31 22.17
C ALA A 82 2.11 -1.48 22.74
N HIS A 83 2.14 -1.15 24.02
CA HIS A 83 1.17 -0.21 24.62
C HIS A 83 1.29 1.19 24.04
N TRP A 84 2.50 1.62 23.71
CA TRP A 84 2.72 2.94 23.14
C TRP A 84 2.30 3.00 21.67
N LEU A 85 2.54 1.93 20.91
CA LEU A 85 2.06 1.73 19.54
C LEU A 85 0.55 1.96 19.45
N ILE A 86 -0.24 1.29 20.29
CA ILE A 86 -1.71 1.41 20.26
C ILE A 86 -2.23 2.77 20.73
N LYS A 87 -1.42 3.55 21.46
CA LYS A 87 -1.77 4.91 21.90
C LYS A 87 -1.57 5.94 20.78
N MET A 88 -0.71 5.64 19.81
CA MET A 88 -0.50 6.52 18.67
C MET A 88 -1.62 6.36 17.63
N PRO A 89 -1.99 7.43 16.92
CA PRO A 89 -2.93 7.33 15.82
C PRO A 89 -2.33 6.53 14.65
N MET A 90 -3.07 5.52 14.19
CA MET A 90 -2.71 4.72 13.02
C MET A 90 -2.51 5.60 11.77
N PRO A 91 -1.40 5.45 11.02
CA PRO A 91 -1.21 6.13 9.76
C PRO A 91 -2.26 5.76 8.71
N SER A 92 -2.62 6.71 7.86
CA SER A 92 -3.62 6.54 6.80
C SER A 92 -3.06 5.84 5.55
N TRP A 93 -2.44 4.67 5.73
CA TRP A 93 -1.96 3.86 4.60
C TRP A 93 -3.13 3.43 3.72
N ASN A 94 -3.00 3.61 2.41
CA ASN A 94 -4.05 3.23 1.46
C ASN A 94 -3.46 2.71 0.15
N ASP A 95 -4.21 1.84 -0.51
CA ASP A 95 -3.94 1.18 -1.78
C ASP A 95 -5.07 1.52 -2.79
N LEU A 96 -5.61 2.73 -2.70
CA LEU A 96 -6.79 3.15 -3.48
C LEU A 96 -6.49 3.18 -4.97
N MET A 97 -5.35 3.77 -5.35
CA MET A 97 -4.89 3.87 -6.73
C MET A 97 -4.54 2.48 -7.25
N TRP A 98 -3.85 1.67 -6.45
CA TRP A 98 -3.60 0.27 -6.76
C TRP A 98 -4.90 -0.49 -7.11
N ARG A 99 -5.90 -0.45 -6.23
CA ARG A 99 -7.19 -1.14 -6.43
C ARG A 99 -7.97 -0.60 -7.63
N LYS A 100 -8.03 0.73 -7.80
CA LYS A 100 -8.77 1.36 -8.92
C LYS A 100 -8.14 1.10 -10.28
N GLN A 101 -6.84 0.83 -10.32
CA GLN A 101 -6.09 0.62 -11.56
C GLN A 101 -5.82 -0.85 -11.86
N ALA A 102 -6.41 -1.78 -11.11
CA ALA A 102 -6.19 -3.23 -11.22
C ALA A 102 -6.30 -3.76 -12.66
N SER A 103 -7.30 -3.29 -13.42
CA SER A 103 -7.52 -3.68 -14.82
C SER A 103 -6.43 -3.19 -15.80
N PHE A 104 -5.67 -2.17 -15.43
CA PHE A 104 -4.60 -1.59 -16.25
C PHE A 104 -3.20 -2.05 -15.84
N LEU A 105 -3.06 -2.81 -14.73
CA LEU A 105 -1.77 -3.26 -14.22
C LEU A 105 -0.98 -4.09 -15.24
N PRO A 106 -1.55 -5.12 -15.92
CA PRO A 106 -0.79 -5.95 -16.85
C PRO A 106 -0.28 -5.19 -18.08
N ILE A 107 -0.87 -4.03 -18.37
CA ILE A 107 -0.48 -3.16 -19.49
C ILE A 107 0.56 -2.12 -19.03
N THR A 108 0.57 -1.79 -17.74
CA THR A 108 1.36 -0.69 -17.17
C THR A 108 2.67 -1.15 -16.54
N PHE A 109 2.68 -2.34 -15.95
CA PHE A 109 3.79 -2.88 -15.16
C PHE A 109 4.18 -4.27 -15.65
N ILE A 110 5.44 -4.64 -15.44
CA ILE A 110 5.87 -6.04 -15.61
C ILE A 110 5.45 -6.87 -14.40
N ASP A 111 5.32 -8.19 -14.54
CA ASP A 111 4.87 -9.09 -13.47
C ASP A 111 5.67 -8.93 -12.17
N LYS A 112 6.99 -8.73 -12.27
CA LYS A 112 7.86 -8.48 -11.11
C LYS A 112 7.45 -7.21 -10.34
N GLU A 113 7.11 -6.14 -11.05
CA GLU A 113 6.66 -4.89 -10.43
C GLU A 113 5.28 -5.08 -9.78
N ILE A 114 4.38 -5.82 -10.42
CA ILE A 114 3.05 -6.13 -9.89
C ILE A 114 3.19 -6.91 -8.58
N ILE A 115 4.03 -7.95 -8.55
CA ILE A 115 4.31 -8.75 -7.36
C ILE A 115 4.91 -7.87 -6.25
N SER A 116 5.89 -7.03 -6.57
CA SER A 116 6.52 -6.15 -5.58
C SER A 116 5.54 -5.13 -4.98
N ILE A 117 4.69 -4.50 -5.80
CA ILE A 117 3.66 -3.57 -5.30
C ILE A 117 2.61 -4.32 -4.45
N SER A 118 2.18 -5.50 -4.90
CA SER A 118 1.23 -6.32 -4.13
C SER A 118 1.82 -6.73 -2.78
N SER A 119 3.08 -7.17 -2.75
CA SER A 119 3.77 -7.53 -1.52
C SER A 119 3.87 -6.34 -0.57
N PHE A 120 4.22 -5.16 -1.10
CA PHE A 120 4.29 -3.92 -0.34
C PHE A 120 2.94 -3.58 0.32
N ASN A 121 1.86 -3.58 -0.47
CA ASN A 121 0.51 -3.29 0.04
C ASN A 121 0.05 -4.34 1.06
N ASN A 122 0.35 -5.62 0.83
CA ASN A 122 0.02 -6.69 1.78
C ASN A 122 0.73 -6.51 3.12
N CYS A 123 2.01 -6.12 3.12
CA CYS A 123 2.74 -5.83 4.36
C CYS A 123 2.11 -4.66 5.12
N LEU A 124 1.66 -3.59 4.45
CA LEU A 124 0.96 -2.49 5.10
C LEU A 124 -0.38 -2.94 5.71
N GLU A 125 -1.12 -3.82 5.04
CA GLU A 125 -2.36 -4.39 5.60
C GLU A 125 -2.08 -5.31 6.80
N LEU A 126 -0.99 -6.07 6.78
CA LEU A 126 -0.56 -6.88 7.94
C LEU A 126 -0.23 -5.99 9.15
N LEU A 127 0.51 -4.89 8.95
CA LEU A 127 0.78 -3.92 10.02
C LEU A 127 -0.53 -3.37 10.62
N LYS A 128 -1.53 -3.07 9.79
CA LYS A 128 -2.86 -2.66 10.26
C LYS A 128 -3.53 -3.74 11.09
N SER A 129 -3.51 -4.98 10.60
CA SER A 129 -4.09 -6.13 11.28
C SER A 129 -3.45 -6.34 12.67
N ILE A 130 -2.12 -6.27 12.76
CA ILE A 130 -1.39 -6.41 14.02
C ILE A 130 -1.81 -5.32 15.00
N TYR A 131 -1.82 -4.06 14.54
CA TYR A 131 -2.23 -2.93 15.37
C TYR A 131 -3.68 -3.06 15.87
N SER A 132 -4.62 -3.44 14.99
CA SER A 132 -6.01 -3.68 15.39
C SER A 132 -6.13 -4.82 16.40
N LYS A 133 -5.36 -5.90 16.22
CA LYS A 133 -5.32 -7.01 17.17
C LYS A 133 -4.79 -6.56 18.54
N LEU A 134 -3.76 -5.72 18.59
CA LEU A 134 -3.23 -5.18 19.84
C LEU A 134 -4.25 -4.27 20.55
N ILE A 135 -4.98 -3.44 19.82
CA ILE A 135 -6.09 -2.64 20.38
C ILE A 135 -7.18 -3.55 20.96
N ASP A 136 -7.59 -4.57 20.23
CA ASP A 136 -8.63 -5.49 20.69
C ASP A 136 -8.21 -6.26 21.94
N LEU A 137 -6.93 -6.65 22.05
CA LEU A 137 -6.37 -7.28 23.22
C LEU A 137 -6.37 -6.34 24.44
N ASP A 138 -5.88 -5.11 24.28
CA ASP A 138 -5.88 -4.10 25.35
C ASP A 138 -7.31 -3.75 25.80
N ALA A 139 -8.25 -3.62 24.86
CA ALA A 139 -9.66 -3.38 25.17
C ALA A 139 -10.28 -4.52 25.98
N LYS A 140 -10.06 -5.79 25.58
CA LYS A 140 -10.56 -6.97 26.29
C LYS A 140 -9.96 -7.11 27.68
N ASP A 141 -8.67 -6.85 27.83
CA ASP A 141 -8.01 -6.91 29.15
C ASP A 141 -8.54 -5.82 30.08
N ARG A 142 -8.81 -4.61 29.57
CA ARG A 142 -9.44 -3.54 30.35
C ARG A 142 -10.88 -3.87 30.74
N GLU A 143 -11.67 -4.41 29.83
CA GLU A 143 -13.06 -4.82 30.08
C GLU A 143 -13.13 -5.92 31.14
N TYR A 144 -12.32 -6.96 30.98
CA TYR A 144 -12.22 -8.05 31.94
C TYR A 144 -11.82 -7.51 33.32
N ASN A 145 -10.74 -6.73 33.42
CA ASN A 145 -10.23 -6.25 34.70
C ASN A 145 -11.18 -5.24 35.39
N SER A 146 -11.96 -4.45 34.63
CA SER A 146 -12.96 -3.52 35.19
C SER A 146 -14.23 -4.22 35.69
N THR A 147 -14.67 -5.28 35.01
CA THR A 147 -15.85 -6.08 35.39
C THR A 147 -15.65 -6.79 36.73
N TYR A 148 -14.44 -7.25 37.02
CA TYR A 148 -14.17 -7.89 38.32
C TYR A 148 -13.85 -6.88 39.43
N ALA A 149 -13.32 -5.70 39.11
CA ALA A 149 -13.10 -4.63 40.09
C ALA A 149 -14.42 -4.09 40.69
N SER A 150 -15.52 -4.10 39.92
CA SER A 150 -16.85 -3.68 40.38
C SER A 150 -17.60 -4.73 41.21
N SER A 151 -17.15 -5.99 41.19
CA SER A 151 -17.83 -7.11 41.86
C SER A 151 -17.59 -7.22 43.37
N GLY A 152 -16.81 -6.31 43.98
CA GLY A 152 -16.54 -6.30 45.43
C GLY A 152 -15.68 -7.48 45.93
N VAL A 153 -15.23 -8.36 45.03
CA VAL A 153 -14.30 -9.44 45.34
C VAL A 153 -12.92 -8.84 45.64
N LYS A 154 -12.25 -9.29 46.71
CA LYS A 154 -10.87 -8.87 47.03
C LYS A 154 -10.00 -9.06 45.78
N LEU A 155 -9.56 -7.95 45.19
CA LEU A 155 -8.74 -7.86 43.96
C LEU A 155 -7.51 -8.78 43.95
N SER A 156 -7.03 -9.22 45.12
CA SER A 156 -5.90 -10.14 45.26
C SER A 156 -6.19 -11.60 44.91
N LYS A 157 -7.46 -12.01 44.72
CA LYS A 157 -7.84 -13.40 44.38
C LYS A 157 -8.39 -13.60 42.96
N VAL A 158 -8.63 -12.52 42.22
CA VAL A 158 -9.13 -12.63 40.84
C VAL A 158 -7.93 -12.70 39.90
N SER A 159 -7.84 -13.78 39.12
CA SER A 159 -6.87 -13.92 38.05
C SER A 159 -7.10 -12.81 37.01
N ARG A 160 -6.21 -11.82 36.99
CA ARG A 160 -6.19 -10.75 35.96
C ARG A 160 -5.96 -11.38 34.59
N SER A 161 -6.58 -10.82 33.55
CA SER A 161 -6.20 -11.19 32.20
C SER A 161 -4.80 -10.64 31.92
N ASN A 162 -3.87 -11.53 31.59
CA ASN A 162 -2.50 -11.20 31.17
C ASN A 162 -2.32 -11.46 29.66
N ARG A 163 -3.41 -11.59 28.90
CA ARG A 163 -3.35 -11.95 27.48
C ARG A 163 -2.58 -10.93 26.65
N PHE A 164 -2.72 -9.64 26.96
CA PHE A 164 -1.90 -8.62 26.32
C PHE A 164 -0.41 -8.83 26.64
N HIS A 165 -0.04 -9.06 27.91
CA HIS A 165 1.35 -9.31 28.29
C HIS A 165 1.93 -10.58 27.66
N GLU A 166 1.10 -11.60 27.39
CA GLU A 166 1.50 -12.86 26.76
C GLU A 166 1.65 -12.73 25.23
N GLU A 167 0.70 -12.08 24.54
CA GLU A 167 0.67 -12.01 23.07
C GLU A 167 1.35 -10.77 22.47
N ALA A 168 1.41 -9.64 23.21
CA ALA A 168 1.92 -8.38 22.68
C ALA A 168 3.41 -8.42 22.28
N PRO A 169 4.33 -9.10 23.02
CA PRO A 169 5.73 -9.18 22.61
C PRO A 169 5.92 -9.85 21.24
N GLY A 170 5.17 -10.93 20.96
CA GLY A 170 5.27 -11.61 19.66
C GLY A 170 4.68 -10.78 18.51
N LEU A 171 3.57 -10.08 18.78
CA LEU A 171 2.98 -9.15 17.81
C LEU A 171 3.86 -7.92 17.56
N TRP A 172 4.59 -7.47 18.58
CA TRP A 172 5.59 -6.42 18.47
C TRP A 172 6.73 -6.84 17.55
N ASP A 173 7.32 -8.00 17.78
CA ASP A 173 8.43 -8.52 16.99
C ASP A 173 8.04 -8.62 15.50
N GLU A 174 6.83 -9.13 15.21
CA GLU A 174 6.30 -9.18 13.83
C GLU A 174 6.09 -7.79 13.24
N PHE A 175 5.57 -6.84 14.02
CA PHE A 175 5.37 -5.45 13.59
C PHE A 175 6.69 -4.76 13.25
N GLU A 176 7.69 -4.92 14.11
CA GLU A 176 9.03 -4.38 13.96
C GLU A 176 9.73 -4.97 12.74
N GLU A 177 9.71 -6.30 12.59
CA GLU A 177 10.32 -7.00 11.46
C GLU A 177 9.73 -6.51 10.13
N ILE A 178 8.40 -6.44 10.02
CA ILE A 178 7.73 -5.97 8.80
C ILE A 178 8.08 -4.50 8.53
N THR A 179 8.08 -3.66 9.56
CA THR A 179 8.37 -2.22 9.43
C THR A 179 9.79 -1.97 8.95
N LEU A 180 10.78 -2.62 9.57
CA LEU A 180 12.19 -2.51 9.20
C LEU A 180 12.41 -3.01 7.76
N ASN A 181 11.81 -4.14 7.40
CA ASN A 181 11.91 -4.72 6.06
C ASN A 181 11.32 -3.79 4.98
N LEU A 182 10.19 -3.14 5.27
CA LEU A 182 9.60 -2.13 4.38
C LEU A 182 10.46 -0.87 4.25
N ILE A 183 11.04 -0.40 5.35
CA ILE A 183 11.93 0.77 5.35
C ILE A 183 13.21 0.49 4.57
N GLU A 184 13.81 -0.69 4.74
CA GLU A 184 15.01 -1.14 4.03
C GLU A 184 14.76 -1.29 2.52
N LYS A 185 13.69 -1.98 2.14
CA LYS A 185 13.34 -2.18 0.71
C LYS A 185 12.86 -0.89 0.03
N GLY A 186 12.25 0.01 0.78
CA GLY A 186 11.74 1.28 0.27
C GLY A 186 10.61 1.12 -0.74
N ASN A 187 10.42 2.13 -1.60
CA ASN A 187 9.37 2.11 -2.61
C ASN A 187 9.65 1.00 -3.66
N PRO A 188 8.71 0.05 -3.87
CA PRO A 188 8.90 -1.07 -4.80
C PRO A 188 9.16 -0.64 -6.24
N LEU A 189 8.82 0.59 -6.64
CA LEU A 189 9.01 1.10 -8.00
C LEU A 189 10.35 1.83 -8.24
N VAL A 190 11.12 2.12 -7.19
CA VAL A 190 12.41 2.84 -7.32
C VAL A 190 13.58 1.87 -7.55
N GLY A 191 13.51 0.65 -7.00
CA GLY A 191 14.60 -0.34 -7.07
C GLY A 191 14.61 -1.25 -8.31
N ILE A 192 13.53 -1.28 -9.09
CA ILE A 192 13.40 -2.20 -10.24
C ILE A 192 13.99 -1.51 -11.48
N LYS A 193 15.26 -1.80 -11.77
CA LYS A 193 15.87 -1.42 -13.05
C LYS A 193 15.13 -2.16 -14.19
N LYS A 194 14.63 -1.39 -15.16
CA LYS A 194 14.02 -1.88 -16.40
C LYS A 194 14.99 -2.68 -17.24
#